data_AF-A0A8C6Z725-F1
#
_entry.id   AF-A0A8C6Z725-F1
#
_cell.length_a   1.000
_cell.length_b   1.000
_cell.length_c   1.000
_cell.angle_alpha   90.00
_cell.angle_beta   90.00
_cell.angle_gamma   90.00
#
_symmetry.space_group_name_H-M   'P 1'
#
loop_
_entity.id
_entity.type
_entity.pdbx_description
1 polymer ?
#
loop_
_entity_poly.entity_id
_entity_poly.type
_entity_poly.pdbx_seq_one_letter_code
_entity_poly.pdbx_strand_id
1 'polypeptide(L)' 'RATLVLPHHVILRIFQFLPLVDRARASSVCRRWNETFHVPELWRSAVAELFYTWRPCDLVA' A
#
# COMPACT_ATOMS: atom_id res chain seq x y z
N ARG A 1 10.83 -26.47 2.76
CA ARG A 1 10.77 -25.06 3.21
C ARG A 1 9.37 -24.55 2.89
N ALA A 2 8.52 -24.32 3.89
CA ALA A 2 7.18 -23.78 3.64
C ALA A 2 7.32 -22.30 3.27
N THR A 3 7.21 -21.97 1.99
CA THR A 3 7.05 -20.59 1.55
C THR A 3 5.66 -20.16 1.96
N LEU A 4 5.56 -19.34 3.02
CA LEU A 4 4.32 -18.70 3.43
C LEU A 4 3.91 -17.68 2.36
N VAL A 5 3.22 -18.16 1.33
CA VAL A 5 2.68 -17.33 0.26
C VAL A 5 1.39 -16.71 0.76
N LEU A 6 1.43 -15.43 1.12
CA LEU A 6 0.24 -14.67 1.51
C LEU A 6 -0.72 -14.53 0.31
N PRO A 7 -2.02 -14.83 0.46
CA PRO A 7 -3.02 -14.55 -0.56
C PRO A 7 -3.08 -13.05 -0.91
N HIS A 8 -3.41 -12.74 -2.16
CA HIS A 8 -3.40 -11.36 -2.67
C HIS A 8 -4.32 -10.41 -1.87
N HIS A 9 -5.50 -10.89 -1.45
CA HIS A 9 -6.44 -10.12 -0.63
C HIS A 9 -5.88 -9.74 0.75
N VAL A 10 -4.99 -10.56 1.33
CA VAL A 10 -4.35 -10.25 2.61
C VAL A 10 -3.33 -9.13 2.42
N ILE A 11 -2.55 -9.17 1.34
CA ILE A 11 -1.59 -8.12 0.99
C ILE A 11 -2.33 -6.80 0.75
N LEU A 12 -3.43 -6.82 0.00
CA LEU A 12 -4.29 -5.63 -0.18
C LEU A 12 -4.73 -5.04 1.16
N ARG A 13 -5.18 -5.88 2.11
CA ARG A 13 -5.63 -5.44 3.42
C ARG A 13 -4.49 -4.83 4.25
N ILE A 14 -3.27 -5.39 4.16
CA ILE A 14 -2.07 -4.81 4.79
C ILE A 14 -1.83 -3.40 4.24
N PHE A 15 -1.84 -3.23 2.91
CA PHE A 15 -1.64 -1.92 2.29
C PHE A 15 -2.71 -0.92 2.72
N GLN A 16 -3.97 -1.34 2.89
CA GLN A 16 -5.05 -0.47 3.38
C GLN A 16 -4.82 0.06 4.81
N PHE A 17 -4.01 -0.61 5.64
CA PHE A 17 -3.62 -0.12 6.97
C PHE A 17 -2.36 0.73 6.97
N LEU A 18 -1.60 0.73 5.87
CA LEU A 18 -0.38 1.51 5.74
C LEU A 18 -0.69 2.93 5.23
N PRO A 19 0.01 3.96 5.75
CA PRO A 19 0.03 5.30 5.16
C PRO A 19 0.51 5.28 3.70
N LEU A 20 0.17 6.33 2.94
CA LEU A 20 0.54 6.46 1.51
C LEU A 20 2.04 6.27 1.25
N VAL A 21 2.89 6.92 2.04
CA VAL A 21 4.36 6.82 1.91
C VAL A 21 4.84 5.39 2.14
N ASP A 22 4.27 4.72 3.14
CA ASP A 22 4.67 3.34 3.47
C ASP A 22 4.16 2.34 2.44
N ARG A 23 3.02 2.59 1.78
CA ARG A 23 2.58 1.77 0.64
C ARG A 23 3.60 1.79 -0.50
N ALA A 24 4.18 2.96 -0.80
CA ALA A 24 5.20 3.09 -1.84
C ALA A 24 6.51 2.39 -1.44
N ARG A 25 6.92 2.46 -0.17
CA ARG A 25 8.08 1.72 0.33
C ARG A 25 7.84 0.20 0.33
N ALA A 26 6.62 -0.22 0.67
CA ALA A 26 6.21 -1.61 0.69
C ALA A 26 6.13 -2.22 -0.72
N SER A 27 5.76 -1.44 -1.74
CA SER A 27 5.70 -1.91 -3.13
C SER A 27 7.08 -2.18 -3.73
N SER A 28 8.13 -1.48 -3.29
CA SER A 28 9.50 -1.66 -3.81
C SER A 28 10.22 -2.92 -3.31
N VAL A 29 9.65 -3.65 -2.35
CA VAL A 29 10.35 -4.76 -1.67
C VAL A 29 10.34 -6.05 -2.51
N CYS A 30 9.25 -6.34 -3.21
CA CYS A 30 9.19 -7.49 -4.13
C CYS A 30 8.10 -7.33 -5.20
N ARG A 31 8.21 -8.11 -6.30
CA ARG A 31 7.30 -8.04 -7.45
C ARG A 31 5.83 -8.22 -7.07
N ARG A 32 5.50 -9.16 -6.17
CA ARG A 32 4.11 -9.45 -5.76
C ARG A 32 3.46 -8.27 -5.02
N TRP A 33 4.24 -7.55 -4.21
CA TRP A 33 3.78 -6.36 -3.50
C TRP A 33 3.63 -5.18 -4.47
N ASN A 34 4.54 -5.07 -5.43
CA ASN A 34 4.42 -4.11 -6.52
C ASN A 34 3.15 -4.33 -7.36
N GLU A 35 2.87 -5.56 -7.77
CA GLU A 35 1.65 -5.91 -8.49
C GLU A 35 0.39 -5.51 -7.71
N THR A 36 0.39 -5.73 -6.38
CA THR A 36 -0.72 -5.37 -5.49
C THR A 36 -0.91 -3.85 -5.37
N PHE A 37 0.18 -3.07 -5.38
CA PHE A 37 0.13 -1.60 -5.33
C PHE A 37 -0.56 -0.99 -6.56
N HIS A 38 -0.45 -1.64 -7.72
CA HIS A 38 -1.10 -1.21 -8.96
C HIS A 38 -2.57 -1.66 -9.09
N VAL A 39 -3.12 -2.40 -8.13
CA VAL A 39 -4.51 -2.85 -8.16
C VAL A 39 -5.46 -1.70 -7.77
N PRO A 40 -6.48 -1.38 -8.59
CA PRO A 40 -7.41 -0.28 -8.33
C PRO A 40 -8.15 -0.38 -6.99
N GLU A 41 -8.48 -1.61 -6.56
CA GLU A 41 -9.17 -1.94 -5.31
C GLU A 41 -8.46 -1.36 -4.07
N LEU A 42 -7.13 -1.24 -4.10
CA LEU A 42 -6.36 -0.63 -3.02
C LEU A 42 -6.74 0.85 -2.81
N TRP A 43 -6.99 1.56 -3.91
CA TRP A 43 -7.15 3.01 -3.93
C TRP A 43 -8.62 3.45 -3.83
N ARG A 44 -9.59 2.54 -4.03
CA ARG A 44 -11.02 2.86 -3.93
C ARG A 44 -11.43 3.42 -2.56
N SER A 45 -10.75 3.02 -1.49
CA SER A 45 -10.98 3.55 -0.13
C SER A 45 -10.01 4.66 0.27
N ALA A 46 -8.93 4.88 -0.49
CA ALA A 46 -7.86 5.83 -0.17
C ALA A 46 -8.23 7.29 -0.48
N VAL A 47 -9.35 7.54 -1.15
CA VAL A 47 -9.86 8.89 -1.45
C VAL A 47 -10.00 9.71 -0.16
N ALA A 48 -10.47 9.10 0.93
CA ALA A 48 -10.57 9.78 2.23
C ALA A 48 -9.18 10.15 2.80
N GLU A 49 -8.21 9.24 2.74
CA GLU A 49 -6.84 9.53 3.20
C GLU A 49 -6.18 10.63 2.38
N LEU A 50 -6.34 10.65 1.05
CA LEU A 50 -5.80 11.74 0.22
C LEU A 50 -6.33 13.12 0.62
N PHE A 51 -7.58 13.22 1.07
CA PHE A 51 -8.14 14.48 1.55
C PHE A 51 -7.73 14.86 2.99
N TYR A 52 -7.48 13.88 3.88
CA TYR A 52 -7.13 14.15 5.29
C TYR A 52 -5.61 14.08 5.61
N THR A 53 -4.81 13.41 4.78
CA THR A 53 -3.37 13.14 5.03
C THR A 53 -2.41 13.91 4.11
N TRP A 54 -2.88 14.64 3.09
CA TRP A 54 -2.07 15.66 2.42
C TRP A 54 -1.89 16.90 3.31
N ARG A 55 -1.28 16.72 4.49
CA ARG A 55 -0.59 17.80 5.18
C ARG A 55 0.77 17.97 4.50
N PRO A 56 1.22 19.20 4.19
CA PRO A 56 2.48 19.46 3.47
C PRO A 56 3.78 18.93 4.13
N CYS A 57 3.72 18.22 5.25
CA CYS A 57 4.90 17.76 6.00
C CYS A 57 5.55 16.49 5.42
N ASP A 58 4.85 15.71 4.57
CA ASP A 58 5.37 14.43 4.05
C ASP A 58 6.21 14.58 2.76
N LEU A 59 6.45 15.82 2.30
CA LEU A 59 7.28 16.13 1.12
C LEU A 59 8.76 16.43 1.47
N VAL A 60 9.16 16.38 2.75
CA VAL A 60 10.52 16.74 3.20
C VAL A 60 11.25 15.56 3.87
N ALA A 61 10.89 14.32 3.56
CA ALA A 61 11.58 13.13 4.06
C ALA A 61 12.04 12.19 2.94
#